data_AF-A0A377G652-F1
#
_entry.id   AF-A0A377G652-F1
#
_cell.length_a   1.000
_cell.length_b   1.000
_cell.length_c   1.000
_cell.angle_alpha   90.00
_cell.angle_beta   90.00
_cell.angle_gamma   90.00
#
_symmetry.space_group_name_H-M   'P 1'
#
loop_
_entity.id
_entity.type
_entity.pdbx_description
1 polymer ?
#
loop_
_entity_poly.entity_id
_entity_poly.type
_entity_poly.pdbx_seq_one_letter_code
_entity_poly.pdbx_strand_id
1 'polypeptide(L)'
;MTELSAPKSTVMSNTDLAQDKLKGLQKEKIDQERFIQELFLFFQQMLASILKNQLDPKAELNDLAKDCGYQDLPTALNSAKNARGQSPLVQALQNQDFALAQTLLNSGAQYDVQALDEYDIAIRSQRGQEALQQKTITPPEGGYASRPDSLHPVKEFGLVLGIVMESSIDKTSSQRAHIGPTYQLMSESVKEYSQDCKSQPAKKDFGQIADAFAFANKEANFQFSTPEGSPKAGEALSERIQSGKVTSVPISCKGHAMGLSFVPVEGNPDKTYLVFTNRGIGSSGKPGTQIYEVNTKDVTPGFVNDMLNGHNNGQSHAQITEKIQGVTKGQDPIYVLDQKGQKYDNCTVANTRANIHGILLCQEANRKGGFENVTQEVKDEVKGRYKEYTGDMRDKKIQKLERALQEQPDNPDLKALAKGYMEKPNHKHSDILQSAANEEYNEPIPMK
;
A
#
# COMPACT_ATOMS: atom_id res chain seq x y z
N MET A 1 36.12 7.57 66.95
CA MET A 1 36.33 7.89 65.52
C MET A 1 35.14 7.34 64.77
N THR A 2 34.27 8.22 64.31
CA THR A 2 33.05 7.89 63.58
C THR A 2 33.41 7.92 62.09
N GLU A 3 33.35 6.78 61.41
CA GLU A 3 33.51 6.74 59.96
C GLU A 3 32.30 7.40 59.29
N LEU A 4 32.55 8.52 58.62
CA LEU A 4 31.61 9.15 57.69
C LEU A 4 31.72 8.41 56.36
N SER A 5 30.71 7.61 56.01
CA SER A 5 30.55 7.05 54.66
C SER A 5 30.00 8.13 53.73
N ALA A 6 30.74 8.42 52.66
CA ALA A 6 30.30 9.33 51.61
C ALA A 6 29.14 8.70 50.80
N PRO A 7 28.12 9.50 50.39
CA PRO A 7 27.04 8.99 49.55
C PRO A 7 27.58 8.60 48.17
N LYS A 8 27.25 7.37 47.72
CA LYS A 8 27.51 6.92 46.36
C LYS A 8 26.77 7.85 45.39
N SER A 9 27.53 8.66 44.67
CA SER A 9 27.02 9.50 43.59
C SER A 9 26.60 8.63 42.41
N THR A 10 25.28 8.47 42.21
CA THR A 10 24.68 7.85 41.01
C THR A 10 24.55 8.90 39.92
N VAL A 11 25.68 9.33 39.33
CA VAL A 11 25.65 10.05 38.06
C VAL A 11 25.64 9.01 36.95
N MET A 12 24.46 8.73 36.40
CA MET A 12 24.32 7.84 35.24
C MET A 12 25.02 8.45 34.03
N SER A 13 25.76 7.63 33.28
CA SER A 13 26.42 8.09 32.05
C SER A 13 25.39 8.32 30.92
N ASN A 14 25.74 9.17 29.94
CA ASN A 14 24.90 9.37 28.75
C ASN A 14 24.62 8.07 27.98
N THR A 15 25.50 7.08 28.09
CA THR A 15 25.35 5.76 27.49
C THR A 15 24.32 4.91 28.24
N ASP A 16 24.29 4.98 29.58
CA ASP A 16 23.28 4.29 30.40
C ASP A 16 21.89 4.87 30.18
N LEU A 17 21.78 6.21 30.08
CA LEU A 17 20.53 6.90 29.74
C LEU A 17 20.01 6.52 28.35
N ALA A 18 20.90 6.34 27.37
CA ALA A 18 20.51 5.92 26.02
C ALA A 18 20.05 4.44 25.99
N GLN A 19 20.71 3.56 26.74
CA GLN A 19 20.33 2.15 26.85
C GLN A 19 19.00 1.97 27.58
N ASP A 20 18.75 2.73 28.64
CA ASP A 20 17.49 2.66 29.38
C ASP A 20 16.33 3.24 28.57
N LYS A 21 16.55 4.31 27.79
CA LYS A 21 15.57 4.78 26.79
C LYS A 21 15.27 3.71 25.74
N LEU A 22 16.29 3.02 25.23
CA LEU A 22 16.10 1.95 24.24
C LEU A 22 15.30 0.78 24.81
N LYS A 23 15.60 0.34 26.05
CA LYS A 23 14.85 -0.70 26.75
C LYS A 23 13.39 -0.28 26.99
N GLY A 24 13.18 0.99 27.37
CA GLY A 24 11.85 1.57 27.52
C GLY A 24 11.02 1.49 26.22
N LEU A 25 11.59 1.95 25.11
CA LEU A 25 10.95 1.89 23.78
C LEU A 25 10.69 0.45 23.32
N GLN A 26 11.61 -0.48 23.60
CA GLN A 26 11.42 -1.89 23.28
C GLN A 26 10.28 -2.52 24.10
N LYS A 27 10.23 -2.21 25.40
CA LYS A 27 9.15 -2.67 26.27
C LYS A 27 7.80 -2.12 25.82
N GLU A 28 7.72 -0.82 25.54
CA GLU A 28 6.51 -0.18 25.04
C GLU A 28 6.00 -0.86 23.76
N LYS A 29 6.90 -1.18 22.82
CA LYS A 29 6.53 -1.90 21.60
C LYS A 29 6.01 -3.32 21.87
N ILE A 30 6.63 -4.04 22.80
CA ILE A 30 6.18 -5.38 23.20
C ILE A 30 4.79 -5.30 23.83
N ASP A 31 4.57 -4.32 24.71
CA ASP A 31 3.29 -4.12 25.41
C ASP A 31 2.18 -3.71 24.41
N GLN A 32 2.49 -2.87 23.41
CA GLN A 32 1.57 -2.54 22.31
C GLN A 32 1.16 -3.77 21.49
N GLU A 33 2.13 -4.59 21.07
CA GLU A 33 1.88 -5.79 20.27
C GLU A 33 1.10 -6.84 21.07
N ARG A 34 1.45 -7.02 22.35
CA ARG A 34 0.76 -7.91 23.28
C ARG A 34 -0.69 -7.47 23.49
N PHE A 35 -0.93 -6.19 23.78
CA PHE A 35 -2.29 -5.66 23.95
C PHE A 35 -3.17 -5.98 22.75
N ILE A 36 -2.68 -5.71 21.53
CA ILE A 36 -3.46 -5.99 20.31
C ILE A 36 -3.74 -7.49 20.15
N GLN A 37 -2.74 -8.35 20.36
CA GLN A 37 -2.94 -9.80 20.23
C GLN A 37 -3.97 -10.34 21.22
N GLU A 38 -3.85 -9.97 22.50
CA GLU A 38 -4.76 -10.38 23.56
C GLU A 38 -6.18 -9.81 23.34
N LEU A 39 -6.29 -8.56 22.87
CA LEU A 39 -7.55 -7.92 22.52
C LEU A 39 -8.31 -8.69 21.43
N PHE A 40 -7.64 -9.03 20.33
CA PHE A 40 -8.28 -9.78 19.24
C PHE A 40 -8.61 -11.22 19.64
N LEU A 41 -7.78 -11.86 20.47
CA LEU A 41 -8.07 -13.18 21.03
C LEU A 41 -9.31 -13.15 21.93
N PHE A 42 -9.41 -12.15 22.81
CA PHE A 42 -10.56 -11.93 23.67
C PHE A 42 -11.85 -11.79 22.83
N PHE A 43 -11.84 -10.96 21.80
CA PHE A 43 -13.02 -10.81 20.93
C PHE A 43 -13.38 -12.08 20.17
N GLN A 44 -12.39 -12.86 19.71
CA GLN A 44 -12.66 -14.17 19.09
C GLN A 44 -13.35 -15.14 20.06
N GLN A 45 -12.88 -15.20 21.31
CA GLN A 45 -13.48 -16.06 22.35
C GLN A 45 -14.89 -15.59 22.74
N MET A 46 -15.10 -14.28 22.83
CA MET A 46 -16.41 -13.69 23.12
C MET A 46 -17.42 -13.98 22.00
N LEU A 47 -17.02 -13.85 20.73
CA LEU A 47 -17.87 -14.15 19.57
C LEU A 47 -18.19 -15.65 19.44
N ALA A 48 -17.24 -16.53 19.79
CA ALA A 48 -17.46 -17.97 19.90
C ALA A 48 -18.43 -18.36 21.04
N SER A 49 -18.99 -17.38 21.75
CA SER A 49 -19.93 -17.53 22.87
C SER A 49 -19.38 -18.31 24.07
N ILE A 50 -18.06 -18.53 24.12
CA ILE A 50 -17.37 -19.20 25.24
C ILE A 50 -17.49 -18.35 26.52
N LEU A 51 -17.45 -17.02 26.37
CA LEU A 51 -17.40 -16.07 27.49
C LEU A 51 -18.72 -15.30 27.72
N LYS A 52 -19.71 -15.45 26.83
CA LYS A 52 -20.86 -14.53 26.71
C LYS A 52 -21.76 -14.47 27.95
N ASN A 53 -21.72 -15.49 28.81
CA ASN A 53 -22.50 -15.58 30.06
C ASN A 53 -21.62 -15.60 31.32
N GLN A 54 -20.30 -15.46 31.19
CA GLN A 54 -19.35 -15.71 32.29
C GLN A 54 -18.55 -14.48 32.74
N LEU A 55 -18.49 -13.42 31.93
CA LEU A 55 -17.63 -12.26 32.20
C LEU A 55 -18.36 -10.95 31.87
N ASP A 56 -17.98 -9.86 32.56
CA ASP A 56 -18.26 -8.50 32.13
C ASP A 56 -17.16 -8.08 31.12
N PRO A 57 -17.47 -7.99 29.82
CA PRO A 57 -16.45 -7.72 28.81
C PRO A 57 -15.77 -6.36 28.99
N LYS A 58 -16.43 -5.39 29.62
CA LYS A 58 -15.83 -4.07 29.84
C LYS A 58 -14.81 -4.09 30.97
N ALA A 59 -15.04 -4.89 32.01
CA ALA A 59 -14.08 -5.04 33.11
C ALA A 59 -12.80 -5.71 32.61
N GLU A 60 -12.93 -6.85 31.94
CA GLU A 60 -11.80 -7.63 31.39
C GLU A 60 -10.94 -6.82 30.41
N LEU A 61 -11.57 -6.06 29.50
CA LEU A 61 -10.84 -5.23 28.55
C LEU A 61 -10.10 -4.06 29.23
N ASN A 62 -10.65 -3.50 30.30
CA ASN A 62 -9.96 -2.46 31.08
C ASN A 62 -8.78 -3.03 31.88
N ASP A 63 -8.93 -4.23 32.43
CA ASP A 63 -7.84 -4.89 33.15
C ASP A 63 -6.72 -5.30 32.17
N LEU A 64 -7.07 -5.80 30.99
CA LEU A 64 -6.11 -6.04 29.91
C LEU A 64 -5.32 -4.78 29.53
N ALA A 65 -6.00 -3.64 29.40
CA ALA A 65 -5.35 -2.37 29.08
C ALA A 65 -4.34 -1.98 30.18
N LYS A 66 -4.72 -2.09 31.46
CA LYS A 66 -3.84 -1.79 32.59
C LYS A 66 -2.65 -2.74 32.68
N ASP A 67 -2.87 -4.02 32.43
CA ASP A 67 -1.83 -5.06 32.41
C ASP A 67 -0.80 -4.88 31.28
N CYS A 68 -1.17 -4.11 30.25
CA CYS A 68 -0.29 -3.68 29.17
C CYS A 68 0.25 -2.25 29.39
N GLY A 69 0.09 -1.68 30.59
CA GLY A 69 0.67 -0.39 30.97
C GLY A 69 -0.12 0.85 30.55
N TYR A 70 -1.37 0.69 30.13
CA TYR A 70 -2.24 1.83 29.79
C TYR A 70 -3.08 2.28 31.00
N GLN A 71 -3.41 3.57 31.03
CA GLN A 71 -4.27 4.13 32.08
C GLN A 71 -5.70 3.60 31.99
N ASP A 72 -6.22 3.46 30.77
CA ASP A 72 -7.58 3.02 30.48
C ASP A 72 -7.67 2.41 29.06
N LEU A 73 -8.79 1.71 28.81
CA LEU A 73 -9.05 1.07 27.54
C LEU A 73 -9.10 2.06 26.35
N PRO A 74 -9.80 3.21 26.41
CA PRO A 74 -9.78 4.17 25.31
C PRO A 74 -8.38 4.64 24.93
N THR A 75 -7.51 4.91 25.90
CA THR A 75 -6.12 5.29 25.64
C THR A 75 -5.39 4.15 24.94
N ALA A 76 -5.54 2.91 25.40
CA ALA A 76 -4.94 1.74 24.77
C ALA A 76 -5.42 1.55 23.33
N LEU A 77 -6.73 1.63 23.07
CA LEU A 77 -7.33 1.44 21.75
C LEU A 77 -6.87 2.48 20.71
N ASN A 78 -6.56 3.70 21.14
CA ASN A 78 -6.18 4.79 20.24
C ASN A 78 -4.66 4.96 20.08
N SER A 79 -3.86 4.48 21.05
CA SER A 79 -2.40 4.62 21.03
C SER A 79 -1.65 3.35 20.65
N ALA A 80 -2.19 2.17 20.95
CA ALA A 80 -1.53 0.91 20.63
C ALA A 80 -1.47 0.69 19.12
N LYS A 81 -0.29 0.35 18.61
CA LYS A 81 -0.07 0.03 17.20
C LYS A 81 0.59 -1.34 17.06
N ASN A 82 0.12 -2.14 16.12
CA ASN A 82 0.76 -3.44 15.85
C ASN A 82 2.09 -3.25 15.11
N ALA A 83 2.78 -4.35 14.78
CA ALA A 83 4.04 -4.32 14.02
C ALA A 83 3.94 -3.60 12.65
N ARG A 84 2.71 -3.35 12.15
CA ARG A 84 2.41 -2.65 10.89
C ARG A 84 1.99 -1.20 11.12
N GLY A 85 2.05 -0.69 12.35
CA GLY A 85 1.63 0.66 12.70
C GLY A 85 0.10 0.85 12.74
N GLN A 86 -0.68 -0.22 12.85
CA GLN A 86 -2.15 -0.16 12.79
C GLN A 86 -2.75 -0.18 14.20
N SER A 87 -3.73 0.69 14.45
CA SER A 87 -4.56 0.59 15.65
C SER A 87 -5.53 -0.61 15.53
N PRO A 88 -6.14 -1.07 16.64
CA PRO A 88 -7.20 -2.07 16.60
C PRO A 88 -8.32 -1.74 15.60
N LEU A 89 -8.76 -0.48 15.55
CA LEU A 89 -9.82 -0.05 14.64
C LEU A 89 -9.40 -0.15 13.16
N VAL A 90 -8.19 0.31 12.83
CA VAL A 90 -7.62 0.18 11.49
C VAL A 90 -7.58 -1.29 11.06
N GLN A 91 -7.14 -2.19 11.94
CA GLN A 91 -7.08 -3.61 11.64
C GLN A 91 -8.48 -4.23 11.43
N ALA A 92 -9.48 -3.84 12.22
CA ALA A 92 -10.85 -4.32 12.04
C ALA A 92 -11.47 -3.84 10.71
N LEU A 93 -11.28 -2.56 10.36
CA LEU A 93 -11.76 -1.98 9.10
C LEU A 93 -11.10 -2.61 7.88
N GLN A 94 -9.78 -2.82 7.90
CA GLN A 94 -9.07 -3.54 6.83
C GLN A 94 -9.59 -4.96 6.63
N ASN A 95 -9.91 -5.64 7.72
CA ASN A 95 -10.49 -6.98 7.70
C ASN A 95 -11.98 -6.99 7.30
N GLN A 96 -12.58 -5.81 7.07
CA GLN A 96 -14.00 -5.61 6.82
C GLN A 96 -14.88 -6.29 7.88
N ASP A 97 -14.40 -6.27 9.13
CA ASP A 97 -15.14 -6.76 10.30
C ASP A 97 -15.83 -5.58 10.97
N PHE A 98 -16.94 -5.17 10.36
CA PHE A 98 -17.68 -3.98 10.77
C PHE A 98 -18.33 -4.14 12.16
N ALA A 99 -18.70 -5.36 12.55
CA ALA A 99 -19.23 -5.65 13.87
C ALA A 99 -18.15 -5.46 14.96
N LEU A 100 -16.94 -5.97 14.71
CA LEU A 100 -15.81 -5.73 15.59
C LEU A 100 -15.42 -4.25 15.62
N ALA A 101 -15.35 -3.60 14.45
CA ALA A 101 -15.06 -2.16 14.37
C ALA A 101 -16.05 -1.34 15.21
N GLN A 102 -17.35 -1.65 15.14
CA GLN A 102 -18.36 -0.99 15.97
C GLN A 102 -18.18 -1.29 17.46
N THR A 103 -17.79 -2.51 17.82
CA THR A 103 -17.50 -2.86 19.22
C THR A 103 -16.30 -2.06 19.76
N LEU A 104 -15.27 -1.88 18.94
CA LEU A 104 -14.11 -1.04 19.27
C LEU A 104 -14.53 0.43 19.45
N LEU A 105 -15.35 0.98 18.55
CA LEU A 105 -15.89 2.35 18.66
C LEU A 105 -16.71 2.53 19.94
N ASN A 106 -17.61 1.57 20.23
CA ASN A 106 -18.40 1.56 21.46
C ASN A 106 -17.55 1.43 22.74
N SER A 107 -16.31 0.95 22.60
CA SER A 107 -15.34 0.79 23.69
C SER A 107 -14.36 1.98 23.79
N GLY A 108 -14.54 3.03 22.98
CA GLY A 108 -13.76 4.26 23.04
C GLY A 108 -12.66 4.40 21.99
N ALA A 109 -12.56 3.48 21.01
CA ALA A 109 -11.74 3.72 19.83
C ALA A 109 -12.29 4.91 19.01
N GLN A 110 -11.41 5.64 18.35
CA GLN A 110 -11.74 6.81 17.54
C GLN A 110 -11.20 6.64 16.12
N TYR A 111 -11.86 7.31 15.17
CA TYR A 111 -11.37 7.41 13.80
C TYR A 111 -10.17 8.35 13.75
N ASP A 112 -8.96 7.80 13.86
CA ASP A 112 -7.74 8.50 13.44
C ASP A 112 -7.67 8.59 11.90
N VAL A 113 -6.69 9.32 11.38
CA VAL A 113 -6.55 9.54 9.92
C VAL A 113 -6.40 8.24 9.14
N GLN A 114 -5.71 7.24 9.69
CA GLN A 114 -5.59 5.94 9.04
C GLN A 114 -6.92 5.18 9.07
N ALA A 115 -7.68 5.24 10.17
CA ALA A 115 -8.99 4.64 10.27
C ALA A 115 -10.02 5.31 9.35
N LEU A 116 -9.92 6.63 9.11
CA LEU A 116 -10.73 7.33 8.12
C LEU A 116 -10.45 6.81 6.70
N ASP A 117 -9.17 6.69 6.31
CA ASP A 117 -8.77 6.13 5.02
C ASP A 117 -9.27 4.68 4.85
N GLU A 118 -9.14 3.85 5.89
CA GLU A 118 -9.62 2.46 5.84
C GLU A 118 -11.12 2.34 5.80
N TYR A 119 -11.83 3.18 6.56
CA TYR A 119 -13.29 3.21 6.51
C TYR A 119 -13.76 3.54 5.09
N ASP A 120 -13.21 4.60 4.48
CA ASP A 120 -13.56 5.03 3.11
C ASP A 120 -13.31 3.92 2.08
N ILE A 121 -12.20 3.18 2.19
CA ILE A 121 -11.89 2.04 1.33
C ILE A 121 -12.79 0.83 1.59
N ALA A 122 -12.97 0.45 2.84
CA ALA A 122 -13.68 -0.77 3.23
C ALA A 122 -15.20 -0.64 3.05
N ILE A 123 -15.79 0.53 3.33
CA ILE A 123 -17.24 0.72 3.31
C ILE A 123 -17.85 0.55 1.92
N ARG A 124 -17.05 0.69 0.86
CA ARG A 124 -17.46 0.50 -0.54
C ARG A 124 -17.48 -0.97 -1.01
N SER A 125 -16.90 -1.89 -0.23
CA SER A 125 -16.99 -3.33 -0.50
C SER A 125 -18.43 -3.85 -0.33
N GLN A 126 -18.72 -5.06 -0.82
CA GLN A 126 -20.02 -5.71 -0.62
C GLN A 126 -20.41 -5.75 0.86
N ARG A 127 -19.49 -6.21 1.72
CA ARG A 127 -19.69 -6.25 3.18
C ARG A 127 -19.88 -4.86 3.79
N GLY A 128 -19.19 -3.86 3.26
CA GLY A 128 -19.34 -2.47 3.71
C GLY A 128 -20.72 -1.91 3.40
N GLN A 129 -21.23 -2.16 2.20
CA GLN A 129 -22.58 -1.74 1.80
C GLN A 129 -23.65 -2.48 2.63
N GLU A 130 -23.47 -3.77 2.89
CA GLU A 130 -24.32 -4.53 3.81
C GLU A 130 -24.27 -3.95 5.23
N ALA A 131 -23.08 -3.59 5.72
CA ALA A 131 -22.91 -3.01 7.04
C ALA A 131 -23.62 -1.65 7.20
N LEU A 132 -23.61 -0.81 6.15
CA LEU A 132 -24.38 0.43 6.12
C LEU A 132 -25.89 0.17 6.17
N GLN A 133 -26.38 -0.78 5.37
CA GLN A 133 -27.81 -1.13 5.33
C GLN A 133 -28.30 -1.69 6.68
N GLN A 134 -27.48 -2.52 7.31
CA GLN A 134 -27.77 -3.14 8.60
C GLN A 134 -27.41 -2.24 9.80
N LYS A 135 -26.80 -1.07 9.55
CA LYS A 135 -26.29 -0.15 10.58
C LYS A 135 -25.36 -0.83 11.59
N THR A 136 -24.53 -1.76 11.11
CA THR A 136 -23.55 -2.48 11.95
C THR A 136 -22.25 -1.71 12.14
N ILE A 137 -22.12 -0.54 11.50
CA ILE A 137 -21.03 0.41 11.71
C ILE A 137 -21.58 1.85 11.67
N THR A 138 -21.03 2.70 12.54
CA THR A 138 -21.32 4.13 12.60
C THR A 138 -20.31 4.88 11.75
N PRO A 139 -20.75 5.66 10.74
CA PRO A 139 -19.85 6.47 9.92
C PRO A 139 -19.07 7.50 10.76
N PRO A 140 -17.82 7.84 10.38
CA PRO A 140 -17.10 8.93 11.01
C PRO A 140 -17.79 10.28 10.74
N GLU A 141 -17.70 11.20 11.71
CA GLU A 141 -18.09 12.59 11.54
C GLU A 141 -16.94 13.38 10.91
N GLY A 142 -17.18 14.06 9.79
CA GLY A 142 -16.23 15.06 9.26
C GLY A 142 -14.98 14.54 8.54
N GLY A 143 -15.06 13.44 7.79
CA GLY A 143 -13.95 12.95 6.95
C GLY A 143 -14.05 13.34 5.47
N TYR A 144 -12.90 13.34 4.77
CA TYR A 144 -12.83 13.47 3.32
C TYR A 144 -13.61 12.33 2.64
N ALA A 145 -14.47 12.69 1.70
CA ALA A 145 -15.17 11.73 0.85
C ALA A 145 -14.37 11.54 -0.45
N SER A 146 -13.79 10.35 -0.63
CA SER A 146 -13.10 10.03 -1.88
C SER A 146 -14.01 10.18 -3.09
N ARG A 147 -13.39 10.49 -4.22
CA ARG A 147 -14.01 10.43 -5.53
C ARG A 147 -13.67 9.10 -6.22
N PRO A 148 -14.60 8.56 -7.03
CA PRO A 148 -14.36 7.27 -7.67
C PRO A 148 -13.29 7.32 -8.77
N ASP A 149 -13.12 8.48 -9.40
CA ASP A 149 -12.36 8.70 -10.63
C ASP A 149 -11.06 9.48 -10.44
N SER A 150 -10.82 10.02 -9.24
CA SER A 150 -9.72 10.97 -8.99
C SER A 150 -9.16 10.83 -7.58
N LEU A 151 -7.86 11.07 -7.46
CA LEU A 151 -7.17 11.11 -6.17
C LEU A 151 -7.28 12.51 -5.57
N HIS A 152 -7.38 12.58 -4.24
CA HIS A 152 -7.06 13.81 -3.52
C HIS A 152 -5.61 14.24 -3.86
N PRO A 153 -5.30 15.54 -4.05
CA PRO A 153 -3.96 15.99 -4.40
C PRO A 153 -2.88 15.44 -3.46
N VAL A 154 -3.11 15.42 -2.14
CA VAL A 154 -2.12 14.88 -1.18
C VAL A 154 -1.81 13.40 -1.41
N LYS A 155 -2.81 12.60 -1.82
CA LYS A 155 -2.63 11.18 -2.19
C LYS A 155 -1.90 11.07 -3.52
N GLU A 156 -2.25 11.89 -4.51
CA GLU A 156 -1.63 11.89 -5.84
C GLU A 156 -0.10 12.08 -5.77
N PHE A 157 0.36 13.04 -4.96
CA PHE A 157 1.78 13.29 -4.74
C PHE A 157 2.40 12.29 -3.76
N GLY A 158 1.74 12.06 -2.62
CA GLY A 158 2.23 11.21 -1.53
C GLY A 158 2.50 9.77 -1.95
N LEU A 159 1.61 9.16 -2.73
CA LEU A 159 1.76 7.77 -3.18
C LEU A 159 2.95 7.59 -4.13
N VAL A 160 3.18 8.55 -5.02
CA VAL A 160 4.23 8.47 -6.06
C VAL A 160 5.61 8.82 -5.49
N LEU A 161 5.68 9.92 -4.74
CA LEU A 161 6.91 10.47 -4.16
C LEU A 161 7.27 9.82 -2.80
N GLY A 162 6.33 9.07 -2.21
CA GLY A 162 6.49 8.42 -0.92
C GLY A 162 6.53 9.40 0.25
N ILE A 163 5.82 10.52 0.16
CA ILE A 163 5.76 11.55 1.21
C ILE A 163 4.62 11.18 2.14
N VAL A 164 4.90 11.04 3.44
CA VAL A 164 3.88 10.75 4.47
C VAL A 164 3.48 12.06 5.13
N MET A 165 2.22 12.45 4.97
CA MET A 165 1.65 13.62 5.62
C MET A 165 0.13 13.46 5.75
N GLU A 166 -0.46 14.34 6.54
CA GLU A 166 -1.89 14.54 6.71
C GLU A 166 -2.24 15.94 6.18
N SER A 167 -3.34 16.05 5.43
CA SER A 167 -3.88 17.34 5.03
C SER A 167 -4.30 18.12 6.27
N SER A 168 -3.80 19.35 6.36
CA SER A 168 -4.21 20.29 7.39
C SER A 168 -5.64 20.83 7.17
N ILE A 169 -6.17 20.67 5.96
CA ILE A 169 -7.45 21.20 5.51
C ILE A 169 -8.59 20.23 5.83
N ASP A 170 -8.42 18.95 5.51
CA ASP A 170 -9.52 17.98 5.54
C ASP A 170 -9.16 16.61 6.16
N LYS A 171 -7.99 16.50 6.79
CA LYS A 171 -7.51 15.28 7.45
C LYS A 171 -7.28 14.10 6.51
N THR A 172 -7.18 14.32 5.20
CA THR A 172 -6.78 13.28 4.23
C THR A 172 -5.33 12.89 4.42
N SER A 173 -5.04 11.60 4.59
CA SER A 173 -3.66 11.10 4.55
C SER A 173 -3.13 11.00 3.12
N SER A 174 -1.84 11.25 2.94
CA SER A 174 -1.15 11.10 1.66
C SER A 174 -0.87 9.65 1.25
N GLN A 175 -1.19 8.71 2.13
CA GLN A 175 -1.07 7.26 1.95
C GLN A 175 -2.46 6.64 1.75
N ARG A 176 -2.50 5.36 1.33
CA ARG A 176 -3.72 4.55 1.13
C ARG A 176 -4.75 5.18 0.18
N ALA A 177 -5.08 4.45 -0.88
CA ALA A 177 -6.04 4.95 -1.84
C ALA A 177 -6.76 3.80 -2.52
N HIS A 178 -7.89 4.15 -3.12
CA HIS A 178 -8.67 3.23 -3.93
C HIS A 178 -7.92 2.76 -5.19
N ILE A 179 -8.25 1.54 -5.64
CA ILE A 179 -7.63 0.89 -6.80
C ILE A 179 -7.87 1.66 -8.09
N GLY A 180 -9.11 2.05 -8.39
CA GLY A 180 -9.47 2.75 -9.63
C GLY A 180 -8.62 3.98 -9.91
N PRO A 181 -8.65 5.02 -9.05
CA PRO A 181 -7.90 6.24 -9.31
C PRO A 181 -6.38 6.04 -9.25
N THR A 182 -5.87 5.07 -8.47
CA THR A 182 -4.42 4.76 -8.47
C THR A 182 -3.99 3.95 -9.70
N TYR A 183 -4.83 3.08 -10.22
CA TYR A 183 -4.55 2.31 -11.43
C TYR A 183 -4.67 3.19 -12.68
N GLN A 184 -5.59 4.15 -12.70
CA GLN A 184 -5.65 5.24 -13.69
C GLN A 184 -4.33 6.03 -13.70
N LEU A 185 -3.85 6.48 -12.53
CA LEU A 185 -2.56 7.18 -12.41
C LEU A 185 -1.40 6.34 -12.96
N MET A 186 -1.38 5.03 -12.69
CA MET A 186 -0.36 4.13 -13.23
C MET A 186 -0.47 3.98 -14.75
N SER A 187 -1.69 3.84 -15.27
CA SER A 187 -1.98 3.73 -16.71
C SER A 187 -1.50 4.97 -17.46
N GLU A 188 -1.79 6.17 -16.95
CA GLU A 188 -1.31 7.45 -17.50
C GLU A 188 0.21 7.53 -17.46
N SER A 189 0.82 7.21 -16.32
CA SER A 189 2.28 7.27 -16.16
C SER A 189 3.02 6.38 -17.17
N VAL A 190 2.56 5.14 -17.38
CA VAL A 190 3.18 4.23 -18.35
C VAL A 190 2.93 4.70 -19.78
N LYS A 191 1.73 5.19 -20.08
CA LYS A 191 1.37 5.74 -21.40
C LYS A 191 2.27 6.92 -21.76
N GLU A 192 2.41 7.89 -20.87
CA GLU A 192 3.28 9.06 -21.08
C GLU A 192 4.73 8.64 -21.31
N TYR A 193 5.28 7.77 -20.44
CA TYR A 193 6.65 7.28 -20.61
C TYR A 193 6.82 6.53 -21.95
N SER A 194 5.84 5.72 -22.35
CA SER A 194 5.87 5.02 -23.64
C SER A 194 5.87 5.97 -24.83
N GLN A 195 5.22 7.13 -24.73
CA GLN A 195 5.16 8.13 -25.80
C GLN A 195 6.49 8.89 -25.93
N ASP A 196 7.12 9.17 -24.78
CA ASP A 196 8.40 9.90 -24.72
C ASP A 196 9.61 9.01 -25.01
N CYS A 197 9.50 7.70 -24.76
CA CYS A 197 10.59 6.74 -24.94
C CYS A 197 10.96 6.57 -26.42
N LYS A 198 12.24 6.85 -26.75
CA LYS A 198 12.77 6.78 -28.12
C LYS A 198 13.62 5.53 -28.38
N SER A 199 14.21 4.96 -27.32
CA SER A 199 15.20 3.88 -27.42
C SER A 199 14.54 2.51 -27.58
N GLN A 200 15.08 1.67 -28.47
CA GLN A 200 14.70 0.26 -28.56
C GLN A 200 15.59 -0.59 -27.64
N PRO A 201 15.10 -1.70 -27.05
CA PRO A 201 13.74 -2.24 -27.17
C PRO A 201 12.69 -1.56 -26.27
N ALA A 202 13.11 -0.65 -25.39
CA ALA A 202 12.25 -0.04 -24.36
C ALA A 202 10.95 0.59 -24.92
N LYS A 203 11.02 1.32 -26.04
CA LYS A 203 9.85 1.92 -26.68
C LYS A 203 8.76 0.88 -27.02
N LYS A 204 9.16 -0.27 -27.57
CA LYS A 204 8.22 -1.36 -27.90
C LYS A 204 7.65 -1.98 -26.62
N ASP A 205 8.52 -2.26 -25.66
CA ASP A 205 8.15 -2.93 -24.41
C ASP A 205 7.14 -2.09 -23.61
N PHE A 206 7.44 -0.81 -23.39
CA PHE A 206 6.54 0.11 -22.69
C PHE A 206 5.28 0.41 -23.50
N GLY A 207 5.30 0.33 -24.83
CA GLY A 207 4.10 0.39 -25.66
C GLY A 207 3.14 -0.76 -25.39
N GLN A 208 3.66 -1.99 -25.24
CA GLN A 208 2.85 -3.15 -24.87
C GLN A 208 2.32 -3.06 -23.43
N ILE A 209 3.13 -2.56 -22.49
CA ILE A 209 2.73 -2.37 -21.10
C ILE A 209 1.65 -1.27 -21.02
N ALA A 210 1.80 -0.16 -21.74
CA ALA A 210 0.80 0.90 -21.80
C ALA A 210 -0.55 0.39 -22.34
N ASP A 211 -0.53 -0.40 -23.42
CA ASP A 211 -1.74 -1.03 -23.95
C ASP A 211 -2.39 -2.00 -22.95
N ALA A 212 -1.57 -2.78 -22.23
CA ALA A 212 -2.06 -3.70 -21.21
C ALA A 212 -2.75 -2.97 -20.04
N PHE A 213 -2.16 -1.86 -19.55
CA PHE A 213 -2.73 -1.03 -18.50
C PHE A 213 -4.01 -0.34 -18.96
N ALA A 214 -4.00 0.26 -20.15
CA ALA A 214 -5.16 0.95 -20.71
C ALA A 214 -6.35 -0.01 -20.91
N PHE A 215 -6.08 -1.20 -21.47
CA PHE A 215 -7.10 -2.23 -21.64
C PHE A 215 -7.67 -2.67 -20.29
N ALA A 216 -6.82 -3.05 -19.33
CA ALA A 216 -7.28 -3.52 -18.04
C ALA A 216 -8.05 -2.47 -17.25
N ASN A 217 -7.60 -1.21 -17.29
CA ASN A 217 -8.28 -0.12 -16.61
C ASN A 217 -9.68 0.13 -17.20
N LYS A 218 -9.80 0.09 -18.54
CA LYS A 218 -11.08 0.22 -19.25
C LYS A 218 -12.01 -0.95 -18.94
N GLU A 219 -11.56 -2.19 -19.09
CA GLU A 219 -12.42 -3.36 -18.95
C GLU A 219 -12.82 -3.61 -17.50
N ALA A 220 -11.91 -3.42 -16.53
CA ALA A 220 -12.25 -3.57 -15.13
C ALA A 220 -13.17 -2.45 -14.62
N ASN A 221 -13.06 -1.25 -15.22
CA ASN A 221 -13.90 -0.08 -14.94
C ASN A 221 -14.08 0.18 -13.44
N PHE A 222 -12.97 0.24 -12.70
CA PHE A 222 -13.04 0.42 -11.26
C PHE A 222 -13.71 1.75 -10.89
N GLN A 223 -14.75 1.67 -10.07
CA GLN A 223 -15.25 2.80 -9.29
C GLN A 223 -14.77 2.58 -7.86
N PHE A 224 -13.97 3.51 -7.33
CA PHE A 224 -13.28 3.28 -6.06
C PHE A 224 -12.41 2.01 -6.12
N SER A 225 -12.71 1.01 -5.29
CA SER A 225 -12.03 -0.30 -5.28
C SER A 225 -12.97 -1.45 -5.71
N THR A 226 -14.06 -1.10 -6.39
CA THR A 226 -15.05 -2.02 -6.92
C THR A 226 -14.93 -2.11 -8.44
N PRO A 227 -14.66 -3.29 -9.02
CA PRO A 227 -14.52 -3.46 -10.47
C PRO A 227 -15.89 -3.58 -11.16
N GLU A 228 -16.51 -2.45 -11.52
CA GLU A 228 -17.86 -2.40 -12.12
C GLU A 228 -17.96 -3.11 -13.49
N GLY A 229 -16.82 -3.40 -14.14
CA GLY A 229 -16.79 -4.21 -15.36
C GLY A 229 -16.98 -5.71 -15.12
N SER A 230 -16.94 -6.19 -13.87
CA SER A 230 -17.11 -7.60 -13.55
C SER A 230 -18.57 -8.05 -13.78
N PRO A 231 -18.82 -9.27 -14.32
CA PRO A 231 -17.84 -10.32 -14.63
C PRO A 231 -17.23 -10.25 -16.04
N LYS A 232 -17.73 -9.38 -16.93
CA LYS A 232 -17.27 -9.28 -18.34
C LYS A 232 -15.79 -8.91 -18.46
N ALA A 233 -15.29 -8.13 -17.51
CA ALA A 233 -13.86 -7.82 -17.40
C ALA A 233 -12.99 -9.08 -17.34
N GLY A 234 -13.41 -10.09 -16.58
CA GLY A 234 -12.69 -11.36 -16.48
C GLY A 234 -12.65 -12.13 -17.79
N GLU A 235 -13.73 -12.11 -18.56
CA GLU A 235 -13.79 -12.71 -19.90
C GLU A 235 -12.81 -12.00 -20.84
N ALA A 236 -12.92 -10.68 -20.97
CA ALA A 236 -12.08 -9.88 -21.87
C ALA A 236 -10.58 -9.98 -21.55
N LEU A 237 -10.22 -9.97 -20.25
CA LEU A 237 -8.84 -10.11 -19.82
C LEU A 237 -8.31 -11.54 -20.03
N SER A 238 -9.13 -12.56 -19.75
CA SER A 238 -8.77 -13.96 -20.01
C SER A 238 -8.53 -14.21 -21.50
N GLU A 239 -9.39 -13.70 -22.37
CA GLU A 239 -9.24 -13.80 -23.84
C GLU A 239 -7.97 -13.07 -24.32
N ARG A 240 -7.67 -11.89 -23.73
CA ARG A 240 -6.45 -11.15 -24.04
C ARG A 240 -5.18 -11.95 -23.69
N ILE A 241 -5.19 -12.64 -22.55
CA ILE A 241 -4.09 -13.52 -22.12
C ILE A 241 -3.94 -14.71 -23.08
N GLN A 242 -5.05 -15.38 -23.40
CA GLN A 242 -5.06 -16.55 -24.29
C GLN A 242 -4.70 -16.19 -25.74
N SER A 243 -4.94 -14.96 -26.17
CA SER A 243 -4.49 -14.43 -27.49
C SER A 243 -3.03 -13.97 -27.52
N GLY A 244 -2.26 -14.24 -26.45
CA GLY A 244 -0.82 -14.00 -26.42
C GLY A 244 -0.44 -12.52 -26.29
N LYS A 245 -1.30 -11.69 -25.67
CA LYS A 245 -0.98 -10.28 -25.42
C LYS A 245 -0.57 -10.06 -23.97
N VAL A 246 0.40 -9.17 -23.77
CA VAL A 246 0.74 -8.66 -22.44
C VAL A 246 -0.53 -8.10 -21.80
N THR A 247 -0.82 -8.56 -20.58
CA THR A 247 -2.04 -8.22 -19.86
C THR A 247 -1.69 -7.91 -18.42
N SER A 248 -2.11 -6.76 -17.93
CA SER A 248 -2.03 -6.41 -16.50
C SER A 248 -3.39 -6.66 -15.86
N VAL A 249 -3.40 -7.06 -14.59
CA VAL A 249 -4.62 -7.28 -13.82
C VAL A 249 -4.49 -6.50 -12.50
N PRO A 250 -5.31 -5.47 -12.26
CA PRO A 250 -5.36 -4.81 -10.96
C PRO A 250 -5.88 -5.78 -9.91
N ILE A 251 -5.08 -6.09 -8.88
CA ILE A 251 -5.47 -7.05 -7.84
C ILE A 251 -5.33 -6.47 -6.44
N SER A 252 -6.23 -6.90 -5.56
CA SER A 252 -6.28 -6.46 -4.17
C SER A 252 -6.86 -7.54 -3.27
N CYS A 253 -6.67 -7.36 -1.97
CA CYS A 253 -7.38 -8.06 -0.92
C CYS A 253 -7.69 -7.08 0.20
N LYS A 254 -8.32 -7.57 1.27
CA LYS A 254 -8.49 -6.84 2.53
C LYS A 254 -7.21 -6.10 2.95
N GLY A 255 -7.28 -4.76 2.96
CA GLY A 255 -6.21 -3.88 3.43
C GLY A 255 -4.91 -3.87 2.61
N HIS A 256 -4.87 -4.49 1.42
CA HIS A 256 -3.63 -4.61 0.65
C HIS A 256 -3.85 -4.74 -0.87
N ALA A 257 -2.97 -4.14 -1.65
CA ALA A 257 -2.97 -4.23 -3.11
C ALA A 257 -1.68 -4.88 -3.60
N MET A 258 -1.76 -5.67 -4.68
CA MET A 258 -0.65 -6.44 -5.24
C MET A 258 -0.55 -6.17 -6.75
N GLY A 259 0.53 -6.64 -7.39
CA GLY A 259 0.66 -6.61 -8.85
C GLY A 259 0.44 -7.99 -9.45
N LEU A 260 -0.31 -8.07 -10.54
CA LEU A 260 -0.45 -9.28 -11.33
C LEU A 260 -0.41 -8.91 -12.82
N SER A 261 0.41 -9.62 -13.57
CA SER A 261 0.43 -9.52 -15.04
C SER A 261 0.70 -10.86 -15.67
N PHE A 262 0.40 -10.94 -16.96
CA PHE A 262 0.62 -12.08 -17.83
C PHE A 262 1.40 -11.63 -19.06
N VAL A 263 2.47 -12.35 -19.37
CA VAL A 263 3.32 -12.10 -20.55
C VAL A 263 3.33 -13.39 -21.38
N PRO A 264 3.11 -13.34 -22.71
CA PRO A 264 3.18 -14.54 -23.53
C PRO A 264 4.57 -15.19 -23.44
N VAL A 265 4.64 -16.52 -23.55
CA VAL A 265 5.91 -17.24 -23.75
C VAL A 265 6.15 -17.35 -25.25
N GLU A 266 7.25 -16.75 -25.73
CA GLU A 266 7.57 -16.76 -27.16
C GLU A 266 7.72 -18.19 -27.68
N GLY A 267 7.07 -18.50 -28.81
CA GLY A 267 7.09 -19.84 -29.39
C GLY A 267 6.18 -20.87 -28.72
N ASN A 268 5.43 -20.53 -27.66
CA ASN A 268 4.49 -21.44 -27.01
C ASN A 268 3.13 -20.78 -26.68
N PRO A 269 2.11 -20.93 -27.54
CA PRO A 269 0.80 -20.29 -27.35
C PRO A 269 0.00 -20.83 -26.16
N ASP A 270 0.33 -22.04 -25.68
CA ASP A 270 -0.34 -22.67 -24.54
C ASP A 270 0.23 -22.18 -23.20
N LYS A 271 1.28 -21.35 -23.22
CA LYS A 271 2.00 -20.89 -22.03
C LYS A 271 2.02 -19.37 -21.89
N THR A 272 1.99 -18.92 -20.64
CA THR A 272 2.20 -17.52 -20.28
C THR A 272 3.01 -17.43 -19.00
N TYR A 273 3.84 -16.41 -18.88
CA TYR A 273 4.45 -16.03 -17.62
C TYR A 273 3.44 -15.30 -16.74
N LEU A 274 3.12 -15.86 -15.58
CA LEU A 274 2.39 -15.18 -14.50
C LEU A 274 3.40 -14.39 -13.67
N VAL A 275 3.26 -13.07 -13.65
CA VAL A 275 4.13 -12.13 -12.93
C VAL A 275 3.36 -11.60 -11.71
N PHE A 276 3.63 -12.14 -10.53
CA PHE A 276 2.98 -11.75 -9.28
C PHE A 276 3.91 -10.91 -8.42
N THR A 277 3.43 -9.79 -7.87
CA THR A 277 4.26 -8.86 -7.08
C THR A 277 3.61 -8.53 -5.75
N ASN A 278 4.32 -8.84 -4.68
CA ASN A 278 3.99 -8.40 -3.33
C ASN A 278 5.25 -7.92 -2.61
N ARG A 279 5.37 -6.61 -2.43
CA ARG A 279 6.44 -5.96 -1.66
C ARG A 279 5.97 -5.45 -0.30
N GLY A 280 4.68 -5.60 0.00
CA GLY A 280 4.09 -5.18 1.25
C GLY A 280 3.96 -6.32 2.24
N ILE A 281 2.95 -6.17 3.09
CA ILE A 281 2.56 -7.13 4.11
C ILE A 281 2.18 -8.47 3.47
N GLY A 282 2.52 -9.58 4.12
CA GLY A 282 2.20 -10.94 3.65
C GLY A 282 3.25 -11.56 2.72
N SER A 283 4.35 -10.86 2.41
CA SER A 283 5.44 -11.40 1.58
C SER A 283 6.24 -12.55 2.23
N SER A 284 5.84 -13.06 3.41
CA SER A 284 6.53 -14.14 4.16
C SER A 284 8.05 -13.98 4.26
N GLY A 285 8.54 -12.74 4.33
CA GLY A 285 9.96 -12.41 4.39
C GLY A 285 10.69 -12.35 3.04
N LYS A 286 10.01 -12.56 1.90
CA LYS A 286 10.55 -12.47 0.54
C LYS A 286 9.78 -11.42 -0.31
N PRO A 287 9.93 -10.11 0.01
CA PRO A 287 9.27 -9.06 -0.77
C PRO A 287 9.83 -9.03 -2.20
N GLY A 288 8.95 -8.96 -3.20
CA GLY A 288 9.38 -8.89 -4.58
C GLY A 288 8.37 -9.34 -5.61
N THR A 289 8.91 -9.69 -6.77
CA THR A 289 8.14 -10.22 -7.89
C THR A 289 8.52 -11.68 -8.11
N GLN A 290 7.53 -12.56 -8.14
CA GLN A 290 7.65 -13.97 -8.49
C GLN A 290 7.12 -14.16 -9.91
N ILE A 291 7.85 -14.92 -10.72
CA ILE A 291 7.50 -15.23 -12.10
C ILE A 291 7.34 -16.73 -12.21
N TYR A 292 6.20 -17.17 -12.72
CA TYR A 292 5.85 -18.56 -12.95
C TYR A 292 5.56 -18.76 -14.43
N GLU A 293 5.85 -19.94 -14.98
CA GLU A 293 5.28 -20.34 -16.26
C GLU A 293 4.02 -21.19 -16.01
N VAL A 294 2.88 -20.76 -16.57
CA VAL A 294 1.59 -21.42 -16.37
C VAL A 294 0.92 -21.68 -17.71
N ASN A 295 -0.06 -22.60 -17.76
CA ASN A 295 -0.82 -22.80 -19.00
C ASN A 295 -1.87 -21.69 -19.14
N THR A 296 -2.02 -21.14 -20.35
CA THR A 296 -3.01 -20.09 -20.64
C THR A 296 -4.43 -20.55 -20.35
N LYS A 297 -4.74 -21.84 -20.57
CA LYS A 297 -6.04 -22.45 -20.25
C LYS A 297 -6.39 -22.50 -18.76
N ASP A 298 -5.38 -22.46 -17.87
CA ASP A 298 -5.60 -22.45 -16.41
C ASP A 298 -5.97 -21.03 -15.93
N VAL A 299 -5.71 -20.00 -16.75
CA VAL A 299 -6.12 -18.61 -16.52
C VAL A 299 -7.53 -18.42 -17.10
N THR A 300 -8.53 -18.69 -16.27
CA THR A 300 -9.95 -18.65 -16.66
C THR A 300 -10.60 -17.29 -16.34
N PRO A 301 -11.76 -16.95 -16.95
CA PRO A 301 -12.52 -15.75 -16.56
C PRO A 301 -12.90 -15.71 -15.08
N GLY A 302 -13.22 -16.88 -14.49
CA GLY A 302 -13.52 -17.00 -13.07
C GLY A 302 -12.33 -16.65 -12.19
N PHE A 303 -11.14 -17.18 -12.52
CA PHE A 303 -9.90 -16.82 -11.84
C PHE A 303 -9.64 -15.31 -11.93
N VAL A 304 -9.73 -14.71 -13.13
CA VAL A 304 -9.47 -13.27 -13.29
C VAL A 304 -10.48 -12.43 -12.50
N ASN A 305 -11.76 -12.76 -12.55
CA ASN A 305 -12.79 -12.05 -11.78
C ASN A 305 -12.57 -12.15 -10.27
N ASP A 306 -12.16 -13.31 -9.76
CA ASP A 306 -11.80 -13.48 -8.36
C ASP A 306 -10.66 -12.56 -7.94
N MET A 307 -9.63 -12.45 -8.80
CA MET A 307 -8.47 -11.60 -8.55
C MET A 307 -8.82 -10.10 -8.59
N LEU A 308 -9.69 -9.67 -9.52
CA LEU A 308 -10.22 -8.30 -9.59
C LEU A 308 -11.06 -7.94 -8.35
N ASN A 309 -11.87 -8.88 -7.87
CA ASN A 309 -12.85 -8.65 -6.80
C ASN A 309 -12.31 -8.96 -5.39
N GLY A 310 -11.01 -9.20 -5.22
CA GLY A 310 -10.48 -9.64 -3.94
C GLY A 310 -10.81 -8.71 -2.76
N HIS A 311 -10.63 -7.39 -2.87
CA HIS A 311 -11.12 -6.45 -1.85
C HIS A 311 -12.65 -6.40 -1.78
N ASN A 312 -13.33 -6.26 -2.92
CA ASN A 312 -14.79 -6.10 -2.98
C ASN A 312 -15.55 -7.26 -2.30
N ASN A 313 -15.07 -8.48 -2.48
CA ASN A 313 -15.62 -9.72 -1.90
C ASN A 313 -15.04 -10.04 -0.51
N GLY A 314 -14.17 -9.18 0.03
CA GLY A 314 -13.56 -9.37 1.34
C GLY A 314 -12.64 -10.60 1.42
N GLN A 315 -11.91 -10.91 0.35
CA GLN A 315 -10.91 -11.97 0.35
C GLN A 315 -9.67 -11.55 1.14
N SER A 316 -9.11 -12.51 1.86
CA SER A 316 -7.84 -12.37 2.58
C SER A 316 -6.64 -12.54 1.64
N HIS A 317 -5.47 -12.10 2.09
CA HIS A 317 -4.22 -12.34 1.37
C HIS A 317 -3.94 -13.84 1.14
N ALA A 318 -4.27 -14.70 2.11
CA ALA A 318 -4.11 -16.14 2.00
C ALA A 318 -4.98 -16.72 0.88
N GLN A 319 -6.25 -16.31 0.80
CA GLN A 319 -7.17 -16.75 -0.25
C GLN A 319 -6.71 -16.29 -1.65
N ILE A 320 -6.19 -15.07 -1.78
CA ILE A 320 -5.58 -14.61 -3.05
C ILE A 320 -4.37 -15.47 -3.41
N THR A 321 -3.51 -15.76 -2.44
CA THR A 321 -2.31 -16.59 -2.67
C THR A 321 -2.67 -18.02 -3.04
N GLU A 322 -3.69 -18.60 -2.42
CA GLU A 322 -4.22 -19.93 -2.76
C GLU A 322 -4.73 -20.00 -4.21
N LYS A 323 -5.39 -18.93 -4.70
CA LYS A 323 -5.79 -18.84 -6.12
C LYS A 323 -4.60 -18.83 -7.06
N ILE A 324 -3.53 -18.09 -6.72
CA ILE A 324 -2.27 -18.11 -7.47
C ILE A 324 -1.64 -19.51 -7.43
N GLN A 325 -1.64 -20.19 -6.27
CA GLN A 325 -1.17 -21.57 -6.13
C GLN A 325 -1.96 -22.55 -7.00
N GLY A 326 -3.28 -22.35 -7.13
CA GLY A 326 -4.13 -23.15 -8.01
C GLY A 326 -3.72 -23.07 -9.48
N VAL A 327 -3.48 -21.85 -10.01
CA VAL A 327 -3.07 -21.64 -11.41
C VAL A 327 -1.63 -22.10 -11.66
N THR A 328 -0.74 -21.93 -10.67
CA THR A 328 0.66 -22.39 -10.73
C THR A 328 0.82 -23.88 -10.41
N LYS A 329 -0.26 -24.56 -9.99
CA LYS A 329 -0.27 -25.97 -9.58
C LYS A 329 0.75 -26.27 -8.48
N GLY A 330 0.98 -25.29 -7.60
CA GLY A 330 1.96 -25.38 -6.52
C GLY A 330 3.42 -25.44 -6.98
N GLN A 331 3.72 -25.16 -8.26
CA GLN A 331 5.09 -25.10 -8.73
C GLN A 331 5.81 -23.87 -8.18
N ASP A 332 7.11 -24.01 -7.95
CA ASP A 332 7.97 -22.89 -7.58
C ASP A 332 8.07 -21.86 -8.73
N PRO A 333 8.31 -20.57 -8.41
CA PRO A 333 8.60 -19.58 -9.42
C PRO A 333 9.82 -19.99 -10.27
N ILE A 334 9.72 -19.86 -11.59
CA ILE A 334 10.87 -20.01 -12.49
C ILE A 334 11.90 -18.88 -12.30
N TYR A 335 11.47 -17.76 -11.73
CA TYR A 335 12.34 -16.65 -11.38
C TYR A 335 11.79 -15.82 -10.21
N VAL A 336 12.68 -15.31 -9.37
CA VAL A 336 12.36 -14.37 -8.29
C VAL A 336 13.19 -13.10 -8.43
N LEU A 337 12.50 -11.97 -8.53
CA LEU A 337 13.09 -10.63 -8.51
C LEU A 337 13.03 -10.08 -7.08
N ASP A 338 14.17 -10.07 -6.40
CA ASP A 338 14.30 -9.47 -5.08
C ASP A 338 14.13 -7.95 -5.17
N GLN A 339 13.12 -7.43 -4.46
CA GLN A 339 12.86 -6.01 -4.38
C GLN A 339 12.70 -5.60 -2.93
N LYS A 340 13.20 -4.41 -2.58
CA LYS A 340 13.08 -3.91 -1.21
C LYS A 340 11.61 -3.89 -0.77
N GLY A 341 11.37 -4.34 0.46
CA GLY A 341 10.08 -4.18 1.12
C GLY A 341 9.62 -2.72 1.10
N GLN A 342 8.32 -2.54 1.04
CA GLN A 342 7.70 -1.23 1.02
C GLN A 342 7.78 -0.59 2.42
N LYS A 343 8.12 0.71 2.45
CA LYS A 343 8.27 1.48 3.70
C LYS A 343 7.01 2.24 4.12
N TYR A 344 6.10 2.48 3.18
CA TYR A 344 4.93 3.35 3.34
C TYR A 344 3.65 2.58 2.98
N ASP A 345 2.47 3.13 3.23
CA ASP A 345 1.19 2.49 2.89
C ASP A 345 0.68 2.88 1.48
N ASN A 346 1.55 2.80 0.47
CA ASN A 346 1.28 3.12 -0.94
C ASN A 346 1.22 1.88 -1.87
N CYS A 347 0.70 0.75 -1.39
CA CYS A 347 0.84 -0.55 -2.07
C CYS A 347 0.18 -0.61 -3.45
N THR A 348 -0.91 0.14 -3.65
CA THR A 348 -1.62 0.29 -4.93
C THR A 348 -0.74 0.86 -6.04
N VAL A 349 0.21 1.74 -5.71
CA VAL A 349 1.20 2.27 -6.66
C VAL A 349 2.49 1.46 -6.62
N ALA A 350 2.98 1.12 -5.43
CA ALA A 350 4.30 0.52 -5.26
C ALA A 350 4.42 -0.90 -5.83
N ASN A 351 3.39 -1.75 -5.66
CA ASN A 351 3.37 -3.11 -6.21
C ASN A 351 3.08 -3.11 -7.71
N THR A 352 2.09 -2.32 -8.16
CA THR A 352 1.78 -2.13 -9.58
C THR A 352 2.99 -1.63 -10.37
N ARG A 353 3.68 -0.60 -9.87
CA ARG A 353 4.92 -0.10 -10.46
C ARG A 353 6.03 -1.15 -10.44
N ALA A 354 6.17 -1.92 -9.38
CA ALA A 354 7.21 -2.94 -9.29
C ALA A 354 6.96 -4.16 -10.20
N ASN A 355 5.69 -4.46 -10.48
CA ASN A 355 5.28 -5.54 -11.39
C ASN A 355 5.79 -5.30 -12.82
N ILE A 356 5.86 -4.04 -13.26
CA ILE A 356 6.46 -3.64 -14.55
C ILE A 356 7.89 -4.15 -14.69
N HIS A 357 8.68 -4.21 -13.61
CA HIS A 357 10.03 -4.77 -13.66
C HIS A 357 10.02 -6.27 -14.04
N GLY A 358 9.04 -7.02 -13.54
CA GLY A 358 8.85 -8.42 -13.91
C GLY A 358 8.36 -8.58 -15.36
N ILE A 359 7.46 -7.71 -15.83
CA ILE A 359 7.01 -7.73 -17.23
C ILE A 359 8.18 -7.51 -18.18
N LEU A 360 9.01 -6.49 -17.91
CA LEU A 360 10.21 -6.19 -18.72
C LEU A 360 11.19 -7.37 -18.73
N LEU A 361 11.36 -8.06 -17.59
CA LEU A 361 12.22 -9.23 -17.51
C LEU A 361 11.69 -10.39 -18.36
N CYS A 362 10.37 -10.66 -18.33
CA CYS A 362 9.75 -11.67 -19.19
C CYS A 362 9.89 -11.33 -20.68
N GLN A 363 9.69 -10.07 -21.06
CA GLN A 363 9.88 -9.61 -22.45
C GLN A 363 11.34 -9.80 -22.90
N GLU A 364 12.31 -9.56 -22.00
CA GLU A 364 13.71 -9.80 -22.30
C GLU A 364 14.06 -11.29 -22.35
N ALA A 365 13.53 -12.11 -21.44
CA ALA A 365 13.70 -13.56 -21.46
C ALA A 365 13.23 -14.15 -22.80
N ASN A 366 12.08 -13.71 -23.31
CA ASN A 366 11.61 -14.09 -24.65
C ASN A 366 12.62 -13.74 -25.76
N ARG A 367 13.21 -12.53 -25.72
CA ARG A 367 14.25 -12.14 -26.70
C ARG A 367 15.53 -12.96 -26.59
N LYS A 368 15.84 -13.49 -25.39
CA LYS A 368 16.98 -14.38 -25.16
C LYS A 368 16.66 -15.86 -25.35
N GLY A 369 15.42 -16.20 -25.73
CA GLY A 369 14.99 -17.58 -25.95
C GLY A 369 14.68 -18.37 -24.68
N GLY A 370 14.53 -17.71 -23.52
CA GLY A 370 14.21 -18.35 -22.24
C GLY A 370 14.89 -17.69 -21.05
N PHE A 371 14.43 -18.02 -19.83
CA PHE A 371 14.98 -17.49 -18.58
C PHE A 371 16.37 -18.04 -18.25
N GLU A 372 16.71 -19.22 -18.76
CA GLU A 372 18.04 -19.83 -18.65
C GLU A 372 19.13 -19.01 -19.33
N ASN A 373 18.77 -18.16 -20.29
CA ASN A 373 19.69 -17.28 -21.02
C ASN A 373 19.73 -15.85 -20.46
N VAL A 374 19.04 -15.57 -19.35
CA VAL A 374 19.01 -14.26 -18.70
C VAL A 374 20.20 -14.12 -17.73
N THR A 375 21.31 -13.58 -18.23
CA THR A 375 22.53 -13.33 -17.45
C THR A 375 22.39 -12.15 -16.49
N GLN A 376 23.39 -11.92 -15.63
CA GLN A 376 23.38 -10.78 -14.71
C GLN A 376 23.42 -9.44 -15.46
N GLU A 377 24.16 -9.35 -16.56
CA GLU A 377 24.22 -8.15 -17.40
C GLU A 377 22.84 -7.81 -17.99
N VAL A 378 22.10 -8.83 -18.45
CA VAL A 378 20.73 -8.66 -18.97
C VAL A 378 19.79 -8.16 -17.86
N LYS A 379 19.92 -8.69 -16.64
CA LYS A 379 19.13 -8.24 -15.49
C LYS A 379 19.42 -6.79 -15.14
N ASP A 380 20.68 -6.38 -15.19
CA ASP A 380 21.07 -4.99 -14.89
C ASP A 380 20.60 -4.01 -15.98
N GLU A 381 20.59 -4.43 -17.25
CA GLU A 381 19.99 -3.66 -18.35
C GLU A 381 18.47 -3.48 -18.18
N VAL A 382 17.73 -4.56 -17.89
CA VAL A 382 16.28 -4.52 -17.61
C VAL A 382 15.98 -3.63 -16.41
N LYS A 383 16.77 -3.75 -15.35
CA LYS A 383 16.69 -2.90 -14.16
C LYS A 383 16.97 -1.44 -14.50
N GLY A 384 17.92 -1.16 -15.39
CA GLY A 384 18.19 0.18 -15.91
C GLY A 384 16.95 0.81 -16.54
N ARG A 385 16.32 0.11 -17.50
CA ARG A 385 15.06 0.54 -18.14
C ARG A 385 13.92 0.77 -17.14
N TYR A 386 13.77 -0.15 -16.19
CA TYR A 386 12.81 0.02 -15.11
C TYR A 386 13.10 1.28 -14.27
N LYS A 387 14.36 1.54 -13.94
CA LYS A 387 14.75 2.71 -13.16
C LYS A 387 14.54 4.01 -13.91
N GLU A 388 14.81 4.07 -15.21
CA GLU A 388 14.51 5.22 -16.06
C GLU A 388 13.02 5.57 -16.01
N TYR A 389 12.13 4.59 -16.20
CA TYR A 389 10.68 4.80 -16.06
C TYR A 389 10.30 5.32 -14.67
N THR A 390 10.79 4.70 -13.60
CA THR A 390 10.45 5.17 -12.25
C THR A 390 11.06 6.53 -11.91
N GLY A 391 12.15 6.92 -12.57
CA GLY A 391 12.74 8.25 -12.51
C GLY A 391 11.84 9.27 -13.17
N ASP A 392 11.49 9.05 -14.44
CA ASP A 392 10.59 9.91 -15.22
C ASP A 392 9.25 10.15 -14.50
N MET A 393 8.62 9.08 -13.99
CA MET A 393 7.38 9.18 -13.22
C MET A 393 7.50 10.13 -12.01
N ARG A 394 8.65 10.13 -11.31
CA ARG A 394 8.87 11.01 -10.15
C ARG A 394 9.19 12.42 -10.60
N ASP A 395 10.04 12.58 -11.59
CA ASP A 395 10.48 13.89 -12.08
C ASP A 395 9.29 14.68 -12.62
N LYS A 396 8.42 14.05 -13.42
CA LYS A 396 7.15 14.64 -13.87
C LYS A 396 6.21 14.97 -12.72
N LYS A 397 6.16 14.13 -11.68
CA LYS A 397 5.32 14.40 -10.50
C LYS A 397 5.84 15.61 -9.69
N ILE A 398 7.16 15.80 -9.63
CA ILE A 398 7.78 16.98 -9.00
C ILE A 398 7.48 18.24 -9.80
N GLN A 399 7.62 18.19 -11.14
CA GLN A 399 7.25 19.32 -12.00
C GLN A 399 5.76 19.68 -11.89
N LYS A 400 4.87 18.68 -11.68
CA LYS A 400 3.45 18.94 -11.41
C LYS A 400 3.25 19.61 -10.06
N LEU A 401 4.01 19.22 -9.03
CA LEU A 401 3.96 19.85 -7.70
C LEU A 401 4.43 21.31 -7.75
N GLU A 402 5.53 21.57 -8.46
CA GLU A 402 6.04 22.92 -8.70
C GLU A 402 4.99 23.81 -9.37
N ARG A 403 4.38 23.35 -10.47
CA ARG A 403 3.32 24.11 -11.15
C ARG A 403 2.12 24.36 -10.25
N ALA A 404 1.69 23.36 -9.48
CA ALA A 404 0.60 23.51 -8.53
C ALA A 404 0.92 24.56 -7.44
N LEU A 405 2.17 24.63 -6.97
CA LEU A 405 2.63 25.66 -6.03
C LEU A 405 2.67 27.05 -6.67
N GLN A 406 3.07 27.17 -7.93
CA GLN A 406 3.03 28.45 -8.66
C GLN A 406 1.59 28.95 -8.83
N GLU A 407 0.65 28.04 -9.09
CA GLU A 407 -0.77 28.36 -9.24
C GLU A 407 -1.47 28.64 -7.90
N GLN A 408 -1.02 27.99 -6.83
CA GLN A 408 -1.60 28.09 -5.48
C GLN A 408 -0.51 28.22 -4.40
N PRO A 409 0.21 29.36 -4.34
CA PRO A 409 1.37 29.53 -3.46
C PRO A 409 1.02 29.44 -1.97
N ASP A 410 -0.22 29.79 -1.60
CA ASP A 410 -0.67 29.77 -0.21
C ASP A 410 -1.22 28.43 0.26
N ASN A 411 -1.25 27.41 -0.61
CA ASN A 411 -1.83 26.12 -0.25
C ASN A 411 -0.93 25.39 0.77
N PRO A 412 -1.36 25.19 2.03
CA PRO A 412 -0.53 24.63 3.08
C PRO A 412 -0.17 23.16 2.82
N ASP A 413 -1.05 22.42 2.14
CA ASP A 413 -0.79 21.01 1.84
C ASP A 413 0.24 20.86 0.73
N LEU A 414 0.22 21.71 -0.30
CA LEU A 414 1.25 21.72 -1.34
C LEU A 414 2.62 22.10 -0.78
N LYS A 415 2.67 23.11 0.10
CA LYS A 415 3.88 23.51 0.84
C LYS A 415 4.41 22.34 1.70
N ALA A 416 3.53 21.64 2.40
CA ALA A 416 3.90 20.46 3.21
C ALA A 416 4.42 19.29 2.36
N LEU A 417 3.82 19.03 1.19
CA LEU A 417 4.31 18.03 0.23
C LEU A 417 5.72 18.36 -0.26
N ALA A 418 5.96 19.61 -0.66
CA ALA A 418 7.28 20.03 -1.12
C ALA A 418 8.33 19.88 -0.02
N LYS A 419 8.03 20.32 1.21
CA LYS A 419 8.89 20.13 2.37
C LYS A 419 9.19 18.65 2.62
N GLY A 420 8.16 17.80 2.66
CA GLY A 420 8.31 16.36 2.88
C GLY A 420 9.09 15.65 1.77
N TYR A 421 9.12 16.20 0.55
CA TYR A 421 10.01 15.73 -0.50
C TYR A 421 11.48 16.12 -0.26
N MET A 422 11.73 17.39 0.09
CA MET A 422 13.09 17.92 0.34
C MET A 422 13.79 17.27 1.52
N GLU A 423 13.05 16.81 2.53
CA GLU A 423 13.61 16.08 3.69
C GLU A 423 14.13 14.68 3.33
N LYS A 424 13.86 14.17 2.11
CA LYS A 424 14.36 12.86 1.68
C LYS A 424 15.84 12.93 1.27
N PRO A 425 16.62 11.88 1.57
CA PRO A 425 18.01 11.79 1.12
C PRO A 425 18.08 11.73 -0.42
N ASN A 426 19.05 12.44 -1.00
CA ASN A 426 19.31 12.50 -2.45
C ASN A 426 18.12 13.00 -3.28
N HIS A 427 17.38 14.01 -2.79
CA HIS A 427 16.32 14.66 -3.54
C HIS A 427 16.93 15.40 -4.73
N LYS A 428 16.60 14.95 -5.94
CA LYS A 428 16.85 15.69 -7.18
C LYS A 428 15.79 16.80 -7.28
N HIS A 429 16.08 17.90 -7.97
CA HIS A 429 15.11 19.00 -8.14
C HIS A 429 14.75 19.76 -6.85
N SER A 430 15.61 19.72 -5.82
CA SER A 430 15.52 20.54 -4.60
C SER A 430 15.32 22.01 -4.90
N ASP A 431 16.15 22.54 -5.80
CA ASP A 431 16.29 23.96 -6.08
C ASP A 431 15.01 24.50 -6.74
N ILE A 432 14.34 23.65 -7.50
CA ILE A 432 13.06 23.90 -8.18
C ILE A 432 11.94 24.09 -7.15
N LEU A 433 11.84 23.19 -6.17
CA LEU A 433 10.82 23.27 -5.12
C LEU A 433 11.13 24.35 -4.07
N GLN A 434 12.41 24.60 -3.78
CA GLN A 434 12.82 25.61 -2.81
C GLN A 434 12.45 27.03 -3.28
N SER A 435 12.54 27.29 -4.59
CA SER A 435 12.14 28.57 -5.18
C SER A 435 10.62 28.77 -5.16
N ALA A 436 9.84 27.68 -5.25
CA ALA A 436 8.37 27.72 -5.22
C ALA A 436 7.79 27.69 -3.79
N ALA A 437 8.55 27.17 -2.80
CA ALA A 437 8.11 27.03 -1.41
C ALA A 437 8.53 28.21 -0.49
N ASN A 438 9.48 29.03 -0.92
CA ASN A 438 9.92 30.21 -0.16
C ASN A 438 9.15 31.46 -0.58
N GLU A 439 8.32 31.98 0.32
CA GLU A 439 7.99 33.40 0.36
C GLU A 439 9.07 34.16 1.15
N GLU A 440 9.31 35.40 0.73
CA GLU A 440 10.27 36.38 1.21
C GLU A 440 10.53 36.38 2.74
N TYR A 441 11.80 36.18 3.13
CA TYR A 441 12.37 36.98 4.22
C TYR A 441 12.78 38.33 3.60
N ASN A 442 11.83 39.24 3.42
CA ASN A 442 12.16 40.66 3.26
C ASN A 442 12.59 41.16 4.65
N GLU A 443 13.88 41.05 4.96
CA GLU A 443 14.44 41.88 6.04
C GLU A 443 14.17 43.35 5.68
N PRO A 444 13.65 44.17 6.60
CA PRO A 444 13.48 45.59 6.34
C PRO A 444 14.87 46.19 6.05
N ILE A 445 15.01 46.78 4.86
CA ILE A 445 16.18 47.59 4.51
C ILE A 445 16.32 48.66 5.61
N PRO A 446 17.45 48.72 6.34
CA PRO A 446 17.65 49.77 7.32
C PRO A 446 17.76 51.09 6.55
N MET A 447 16.78 51.97 6.74
CA MET A 447 16.88 53.36 6.30
C MET A 447 18.11 53.99 6.96
N LYS A 448 19.02 54.51 6.13
CA LYS A 448 20.14 55.35 6.57
C LYS A 448 19.65 56.77 6.86
#